data_AF-A0A2H0QKB2-F1
#
_entry.id   AF-A0A2H0QKB2-F1
#
_cell.length_a   1.000
_cell.length_b   1.000
_cell.length_c   1.000
_cell.angle_alpha   90.00
_cell.angle_beta   90.00
_cell.angle_gamma   90.00
#
_symmetry.space_group_name_H-M   'P 1'
#
loop_
_entity.id
_entity.type
_entity.pdbx_description
1 polymer ?
#
loop_
_entity_poly.entity_id
_entity_poly.type
_entity_poly.pdbx_seq_one_letter_code
_entity_poly.pdbx_strand_id
1 'polypeptide(L)'
;MKCLLVLCSLLFSLSSFATDMDTPYDQMRDLNIDLESIMCTLSWAAIYKPVIQKLPGSDKLKHCTLSCMLAKSCNEETTFLLGILKELSDMMGHGTPEYEDILANIKGIQISRDLDTQLMCYPTCKQSF
;
A
#
# COMPACT_ATOMS: atom_id res chain seq x y z
N MET A 1 8.95 -8.72 -19.09
CA MET A 1 9.78 -9.80 -18.48
C MET A 1 10.64 -9.39 -17.28
N LYS A 2 10.76 -8.11 -16.89
CA LYS A 2 11.53 -7.72 -15.68
C LYS A 2 10.73 -7.75 -14.37
N CYS A 3 9.39 -7.72 -14.43
CA CYS A 3 8.51 -7.74 -13.25
C CYS A 3 8.45 -9.12 -12.56
N LEU A 4 8.54 -10.21 -13.34
CA LEU A 4 8.46 -11.58 -12.85
C LEU A 4 9.69 -11.98 -11.99
N LEU A 5 10.84 -11.38 -12.26
CA LEU A 5 12.09 -11.62 -11.52
C LEU A 5 12.10 -10.94 -10.14
N VAL A 6 11.47 -9.77 -10.00
CA VAL A 6 11.41 -9.05 -8.71
C VAL A 6 10.47 -9.78 -7.74
N LEU A 7 9.35 -10.32 -8.24
CA LEU A 7 8.43 -11.16 -7.46
C LEU A 7 9.11 -12.44 -6.95
N CYS A 8 9.90 -13.12 -7.78
CA CYS A 8 10.68 -14.28 -7.33
C CYS A 8 11.77 -13.91 -6.31
N SER A 9 12.39 -12.74 -6.43
CA SER A 9 13.43 -12.29 -5.50
C SER A 9 12.88 -12.01 -4.11
N LEU A 10 11.69 -11.40 -4.03
CA LEU A 10 10.98 -11.18 -2.77
C LEU A 10 10.50 -12.50 -2.15
N LEU A 11 10.02 -13.45 -2.98
CA LEU A 11 9.60 -14.77 -2.51
C LEU A 11 10.77 -15.63 -1.99
N PHE A 12 11.96 -15.54 -2.62
CA PHE A 12 13.14 -16.28 -2.17
C PHE A 12 13.77 -15.69 -0.90
N SER A 13 13.66 -14.37 -0.70
CA SER A 13 14.10 -13.70 0.53
C SER A 13 13.22 -14.06 1.73
N LEU A 14 11.93 -14.31 1.50
CA LEU A 14 10.98 -14.71 2.54
C LEU A 14 11.11 -16.19 2.94
N SER A 15 11.63 -17.05 2.06
CA SER A 15 11.85 -18.47 2.41
C SER A 15 12.94 -18.69 3.46
N SER A 16 13.87 -17.74 3.64
CA SER A 16 14.90 -17.84 4.69
C SER A 16 14.46 -17.31 6.06
N PHE A 17 13.31 -16.63 6.14
CA PHE A 17 12.73 -16.16 7.40
C PHE A 17 11.68 -17.13 7.97
N ALA A 18 11.18 -18.06 7.14
CA ALA A 18 10.07 -18.94 7.47
C ALA A 18 10.45 -20.22 8.23
N THR A 19 11.74 -20.49 8.49
CA THR A 19 12.17 -21.76 9.09
C THR A 19 12.14 -21.79 10.63
N ASP A 20 11.66 -20.74 11.30
CA ASP A 20 11.66 -20.68 12.78
C ASP A 20 10.35 -20.14 13.40
N MET A 21 9.22 -20.27 12.70
CA MET A 21 7.89 -19.95 13.25
C MET A 21 6.99 -21.20 13.32
N ASP A 22 7.30 -22.10 14.26
CA ASP A 22 6.34 -23.11 14.74
C ASP A 22 5.30 -22.47 15.68
N THR A 23 4.50 -21.53 15.15
CA THR A 23 3.33 -21.01 15.86
C THR A 23 2.05 -21.47 15.14
N PRO A 24 1.03 -21.95 15.87
CA PRO A 24 -0.19 -22.50 15.28
C PRO A 24 -0.91 -21.46 14.41
N TYR A 25 -1.03 -21.80 13.12
CA TYR A 25 -1.64 -21.06 12.00
C TYR A 25 -3.12 -20.66 12.20
N ASP A 26 -3.77 -21.08 13.29
CA ASP A 26 -5.23 -21.04 13.44
C ASP A 26 -5.81 -19.72 13.98
N GLN A 27 -4.98 -18.71 14.28
CA GLN A 27 -5.43 -17.51 15.00
C GLN A 27 -5.45 -16.20 14.17
N MET A 28 -5.24 -16.25 12.86
CA MET A 28 -5.20 -15.07 11.97
C MET A 28 -6.40 -15.00 11.00
N ARG A 29 -7.60 -15.40 11.47
CA ARG A 29 -8.78 -15.64 10.64
C ARG A 29 -9.79 -14.47 10.56
N ASP A 30 -9.36 -13.23 10.77
CA ASP A 30 -10.26 -12.05 10.77
C ASP A 30 -9.83 -10.91 9.82
N LEU A 31 -8.85 -11.12 8.94
CA LEU A 31 -8.52 -10.18 7.84
C LEU A 31 -8.95 -10.80 6.52
N ASN A 32 -9.85 -10.15 5.78
CA ASN A 32 -10.31 -10.65 4.47
C ASN A 32 -9.33 -10.26 3.36
N ILE A 33 -8.06 -10.64 3.54
CA ILE A 33 -6.97 -10.36 2.61
C ILE A 33 -6.72 -11.63 1.81
N ASP A 34 -7.36 -11.72 0.65
CA ASP A 34 -7.09 -12.77 -0.32
C ASP A 34 -5.97 -12.39 -1.30
N LEU A 35 -5.42 -13.40 -1.98
CA LEU A 35 -4.35 -13.22 -2.96
C LEU A 35 -4.77 -12.30 -4.12
N GLU A 36 -6.04 -12.34 -4.51
CA GLU A 36 -6.59 -11.52 -5.59
C GLU A 36 -6.53 -10.02 -5.23
N SER A 37 -6.90 -9.67 -4.00
CA SER A 37 -6.87 -8.32 -3.44
C SER A 37 -5.44 -7.79 -3.35
N ILE A 38 -4.49 -8.63 -2.92
CA ILE A 38 -3.06 -8.30 -2.92
C ILE A 38 -2.58 -8.00 -4.34
N MET A 39 -2.91 -8.88 -5.29
CA MET A 39 -2.50 -8.71 -6.69
C MET A 39 -3.12 -7.47 -7.33
N CYS A 40 -4.39 -7.16 -7.04
CA CYS A 40 -5.03 -5.92 -7.47
C CYS A 40 -4.24 -4.71 -6.97
N THR A 41 -4.02 -4.66 -5.66
CA THR A 41 -3.40 -3.51 -4.99
C THR A 41 -1.97 -3.29 -5.50
N LEU A 42 -1.16 -4.35 -5.60
CA LEU A 42 0.21 -4.26 -6.11
C LEU A 42 0.27 -3.84 -7.59
N SER A 43 -0.63 -4.38 -8.42
CA SER A 43 -0.68 -4.06 -9.85
C SER A 43 -1.01 -2.58 -10.06
N TRP A 44 -2.04 -2.09 -9.38
CA TRP A 44 -2.41 -0.67 -9.44
C TRP A 44 -1.38 0.23 -8.79
N ALA A 45 -0.71 -0.19 -7.71
CA ALA A 45 0.37 0.58 -7.11
C ALA A 45 1.53 0.77 -8.08
N ALA A 46 1.88 -0.26 -8.85
CA ALA A 46 2.90 -0.17 -9.90
C ALA A 46 2.49 0.81 -11.02
N ILE A 47 1.20 0.86 -11.38
CA ILE A 47 0.66 1.78 -12.38
C ILE A 47 0.63 3.22 -11.87
N TYR A 48 0.18 3.44 -10.64
CA TYR A 48 -0.04 4.78 -10.08
C TYR A 48 1.26 5.42 -9.56
N LYS A 49 2.21 4.67 -9.04
CA LYS A 49 3.50 5.19 -8.53
C LYS A 49 4.17 6.24 -9.43
N PRO A 50 4.42 5.99 -10.74
CA PRO A 50 5.07 6.99 -11.59
C PRO A 50 4.24 8.25 -11.83
N VAL A 51 2.90 8.16 -11.72
CA VAL A 51 2.00 9.31 -11.82
C VAL A 51 2.07 10.13 -10.53
N ILE A 52 1.90 9.46 -9.38
CA ILE A 52 1.94 10.08 -8.05
C ILE A 52 3.28 10.77 -7.78
N GLN A 53 4.40 10.16 -8.18
CA GLN A 53 5.73 10.74 -7.98
C GLN A 53 5.88 12.10 -8.67
N LYS A 54 5.22 12.31 -9.81
CA LYS A 54 5.24 13.55 -10.60
C LYS A 54 4.26 14.61 -10.10
N LEU A 55 3.31 14.24 -9.23
CA LEU A 55 2.38 15.22 -8.67
C LEU A 55 3.12 16.22 -7.78
N PRO A 56 2.77 17.51 -7.84
CA PRO A 56 3.32 18.50 -6.94
C PRO A 56 2.71 18.33 -5.54
N GLY A 57 3.50 18.67 -4.52
CA GLY A 57 3.08 18.70 -3.12
C GLY A 57 3.96 17.87 -2.21
N SER A 58 3.55 17.79 -0.95
CA SER A 58 4.26 17.05 0.08
C SER A 58 4.21 15.54 -0.16
N ASP A 59 5.12 14.83 0.49
CA ASP A 59 5.12 13.37 0.51
C ASP A 59 3.80 12.81 1.11
N LYS A 60 3.27 13.48 2.14
CA LYS A 60 2.02 13.11 2.83
C LYS A 60 0.83 13.25 1.88
N LEU A 61 0.82 14.28 1.03
CA LEU A 61 -0.18 14.41 -0.03
C LEU A 61 -0.10 13.24 -1.03
N LYS A 62 1.10 12.79 -1.38
CA LYS A 62 1.30 11.65 -2.29
C LYS A 62 0.83 10.34 -1.66
N HIS A 63 1.14 10.11 -0.39
CA HIS A 63 0.64 8.99 0.42
C HIS A 63 -0.90 8.95 0.45
N CYS A 64 -1.54 10.06 0.83
CA CYS A 64 -3.00 10.19 0.80
C CYS A 64 -3.58 9.90 -0.58
N THR A 65 -3.00 10.50 -1.63
CA THR A 65 -3.51 10.35 -2.99
C THR A 65 -3.39 8.91 -3.47
N LEU A 66 -2.24 8.27 -3.27
CA LEU A 66 -2.01 6.89 -3.67
C LEU A 66 -2.96 5.93 -2.94
N SER A 67 -3.06 6.03 -1.61
CA SER A 67 -3.96 5.18 -0.83
C SER A 67 -5.43 5.39 -1.21
N CYS A 68 -5.86 6.62 -1.48
CA CYS A 68 -7.20 6.88 -2.01
C CYS A 68 -7.44 6.19 -3.35
N MET A 69 -6.51 6.31 -4.30
CA MET A 69 -6.66 5.72 -5.62
C MET A 69 -6.66 4.18 -5.56
N LEU A 70 -5.82 3.59 -4.71
CA LEU A 70 -5.76 2.15 -4.50
C LEU A 70 -7.03 1.63 -3.83
N ALA A 71 -7.48 2.25 -2.75
CA ALA A 71 -8.72 1.88 -2.06
C ALA A 71 -9.97 2.07 -2.94
N LYS A 72 -9.96 3.04 -3.86
CA LYS A 72 -11.04 3.18 -4.84
C LYS A 72 -11.00 2.12 -5.95
N SER A 73 -9.83 1.58 -6.26
CA SER A 73 -9.63 0.62 -7.34
C SER A 73 -9.66 -0.84 -6.87
N CYS A 74 -9.35 -1.08 -5.60
CA CYS A 74 -9.15 -2.38 -4.96
C CYS A 74 -9.74 -2.39 -3.54
N ASN A 75 -9.38 -3.39 -2.73
CA ASN A 75 -9.82 -3.51 -1.34
C ASN A 75 -9.10 -2.52 -0.40
N GLU A 76 -9.85 -1.92 0.53
CA GLU A 76 -9.35 -0.94 1.50
C GLU A 76 -8.39 -1.55 2.53
N GLU A 77 -8.71 -2.72 3.08
CA GLU A 77 -7.89 -3.40 4.10
C GLU A 77 -6.52 -3.78 3.53
N THR A 78 -6.51 -4.29 2.30
CA THR A 78 -5.26 -4.63 1.60
C THR A 78 -4.45 -3.38 1.27
N THR A 79 -5.11 -2.28 0.91
CA THR A 79 -4.45 -0.98 0.69
C THR A 79 -3.81 -0.45 1.98
N PHE A 80 -4.51 -0.58 3.11
CA PHE A 80 -3.98 -0.20 4.42
C PHE A 80 -2.76 -1.06 4.79
N LEU A 81 -2.86 -2.38 4.61
CA LEU A 81 -1.75 -3.30 4.86
C LEU A 81 -0.53 -2.94 4.01
N LEU A 82 -0.71 -2.61 2.73
CA LEU A 82 0.39 -2.19 1.86
C LEU A 82 1.10 -0.93 2.39
N GLY A 83 0.34 0.02 2.92
CA GLY A 83 0.89 1.21 3.58
C GLY A 83 1.75 0.86 4.79
N ILE A 84 1.25 -0.03 5.67
CA ILE A 84 2.04 -0.53 6.81
C ILE A 84 3.31 -1.25 6.33
N LEU A 85 3.19 -2.12 5.31
CA LEU A 85 4.31 -2.88 4.77
C LEU A 85 5.40 -1.98 4.19
N LYS A 86 5.06 -0.83 3.59
CA LYS A 86 6.06 0.18 3.20
C LYS A 86 6.82 0.65 4.43
N GLU A 87 6.15 1.10 5.47
CA GLU A 87 6.84 1.67 6.63
C GLU A 87 7.70 0.61 7.37
N LEU A 88 7.25 -0.64 7.41
CA LEU A 88 8.08 -1.75 7.87
C LEU A 88 9.29 -1.99 6.97
N SER A 89 9.13 -1.89 5.64
CA SER A 89 10.25 -1.96 4.69
C SER A 89 11.27 -0.85 4.94
N ASP A 90 10.82 0.34 5.29
CA ASP A 90 11.70 1.46 5.60
C ASP A 90 12.49 1.23 6.89
N MET A 91 11.86 0.64 7.93
CA MET A 91 12.57 0.18 9.14
C MET A 91 13.66 -0.85 8.82
N MET A 92 13.48 -1.65 7.77
CA MET A 92 14.48 -2.62 7.30
C MET A 92 15.59 -2.00 6.44
N GLY A 93 15.61 -0.67 6.30
CA GLY A 93 16.69 0.08 5.65
C GLY A 93 16.37 0.58 4.24
N HIS A 94 15.12 0.46 3.78
CA HIS A 94 14.71 0.96 2.45
C HIS A 94 14.28 2.44 2.44
N GLY A 95 14.24 3.09 3.60
CA GLY A 95 13.81 4.47 3.76
C GLY A 95 13.81 4.92 5.21
N THR A 96 13.02 5.95 5.53
CA THR A 96 12.79 6.40 6.90
C THR A 96 11.32 6.16 7.22
N PRO A 97 11.00 5.33 8.23
CA PRO A 97 9.62 5.08 8.61
C PRO A 97 9.03 6.35 9.24
N GLU A 98 7.87 6.78 8.75
CA GLU A 98 7.22 8.01 9.24
C GLU A 98 5.75 7.72 9.62
N TYR A 99 5.39 8.01 10.86
CA TYR A 99 4.02 7.76 11.35
C TYR A 99 2.98 8.62 10.63
N GLU A 100 3.37 9.83 10.24
CA GLU A 100 2.57 10.77 9.47
C GLU A 100 2.19 10.22 8.09
N ASP A 101 3.01 9.34 7.51
CA ASP A 101 2.71 8.68 6.24
C ASP A 101 1.61 7.63 6.41
N ILE A 102 1.59 6.91 7.55
CA ILE A 102 0.48 6.00 7.91
C ILE A 102 -0.82 6.78 8.08
N LEU A 103 -0.78 7.93 8.77
CA LEU A 103 -1.96 8.78 8.94
C LEU A 103 -2.47 9.31 7.60
N ALA A 104 -1.56 9.71 6.71
CA ALA A 104 -1.92 10.13 5.36
C ALA A 104 -2.56 8.99 4.55
N ASN A 105 -2.03 7.77 4.64
CA ASN A 105 -2.60 6.58 4.00
C ASN A 105 -4.04 6.33 4.49
N ILE A 106 -4.26 6.34 5.82
CA ILE A 106 -5.59 6.15 6.42
C ILE A 106 -6.57 7.22 5.91
N LYS A 107 -6.14 8.48 5.89
CA LYS A 107 -6.96 9.59 5.39
C LYS A 107 -7.33 9.40 3.92
N GLY A 108 -6.39 8.94 3.10
CA GLY A 108 -6.66 8.59 1.70
C GLY A 108 -7.72 7.51 1.54
N ILE A 109 -7.64 6.43 2.33
CA ILE A 109 -8.63 5.34 2.33
C ILE A 109 -10.00 5.87 2.73
N GLN A 110 -10.08 6.68 3.79
CA GLN A 110 -11.35 7.30 4.21
C GLN A 110 -11.96 8.16 3.11
N ILE A 111 -11.16 9.02 2.47
CA ILE A 111 -11.62 9.85 1.35
C ILE A 111 -12.17 8.99 0.20
N SER A 112 -11.57 7.83 -0.09
CA SER A 112 -11.97 6.99 -1.23
C SER A 112 -13.42 6.49 -1.16
N ARG A 113 -13.98 6.37 0.06
CA ARG A 113 -15.36 5.89 0.30
C ARG A 113 -16.41 6.84 -0.24
N ASP A 114 -16.12 8.14 -0.20
CA ASP A 114 -17.06 9.21 -0.53
C ASP A 114 -16.90 9.74 -1.97
N LEU A 115 -15.89 9.26 -2.70
CA LEU A 115 -15.62 9.69 -4.07
C LEU A 115 -16.20 8.75 -5.10
N ASP A 116 -16.76 9.27 -6.19
CA ASP A 116 -17.25 8.43 -7.30
C ASP A 116 -16.12 7.85 -8.16
N THR A 117 -15.00 8.56 -8.27
CA THR A 117 -13.87 8.17 -9.13
C THR A 117 -12.52 8.48 -8.47
N GLN A 118 -11.53 7.64 -8.77
CA GLN A 118 -10.14 7.80 -8.35
C GLN A 118 -9.49 9.10 -8.87
N LEU A 119 -10.03 9.70 -9.95
CA LEU A 119 -9.54 10.98 -10.47
C LEU A 119 -9.72 12.14 -9.47
N MET A 120 -10.68 12.01 -8.54
CA MET A 120 -10.95 13.02 -7.51
C MET A 120 -10.04 12.87 -6.28
N CYS A 121 -9.21 11.82 -6.19
CA CYS A 121 -8.36 11.59 -5.03
C CYS A 121 -7.35 12.71 -4.80
N TYR A 122 -6.59 13.12 -5.83
CA TYR A 122 -5.60 14.19 -5.69
C TYR A 122 -6.21 15.53 -5.28
N PRO A 123 -7.22 16.09 -5.99
CA PRO A 123 -7.78 17.38 -5.60
C PRO A 123 -8.46 17.36 -4.22
N THR A 124 -8.96 16.20 -3.77
CA THR A 124 -9.58 16.05 -2.45
C THR A 124 -8.52 15.95 -1.35
N CYS A 125 -7.50 15.10 -1.52
CA CYS A 125 -6.36 15.02 -0.60
C CYS A 125 -5.61 16.37 -0.51
N LYS A 126 -5.53 17.14 -1.60
CA LYS A 126 -4.87 18.46 -1.60
C LYS A 126 -5.58 19.51 -0.75
N GLN A 127 -6.88 19.37 -0.49
CA GLN A 127 -7.60 20.27 0.44
C GLN A 127 -7.33 19.91 1.91
N SER A 128 -6.60 18.82 2.13
CA SER A 128 -6.40 18.16 3.40
C SER A 128 -4.95 18.23 3.91
N PHE A 129 -4.04 18.81 3.13
CA PHE A 129 -2.59 18.98 3.35
C PHE A 129 -2.09 20.25 2.66
#